data_AF-A0A9E2CNB7-F1
#
_entry.id   AF-A0A9E2CNB7-F1
#
_cell.length_a   1.000
_cell.length_b   1.000
_cell.length_c   1.000
_cell.angle_alpha   90.00
_cell.angle_beta   90.00
_cell.angle_gamma   90.00
#
_symmetry.space_group_name_H-M   'P 1'
#
loop_
_entity.id
_entity.type
_entity.pdbx_description
1 polymer ?
#
loop_
_entity_poly.entity_id
_entity_poly.type
_entity_poly.pdbx_seq_one_letter_code
_entity_poly.pdbx_strand_id
1 'polypeptide(L)' 'MTKRLVLLALIATAITLFFAFDLGRYVSLPYLQEQRGALIELRDANPWLATLGFFTIYVLATALSLPG' A
#
# COMPACT_ATOMS: atom_id res chain seq x y z
N MET A 1 2.26 8.77 28.06
CA MET A 1 0.89 8.86 27.50
C MET A 1 0.86 9.48 26.11
N THR A 2 1.56 10.59 25.86
CA THR A 2 1.58 11.29 24.55
C THR A 2 1.97 10.42 23.35
N LYS A 3 2.96 9.52 23.48
CA LYS A 3 3.40 8.64 22.38
C LYS A 3 2.30 7.71 21.86
N ARG A 4 1.41 7.21 22.75
CA ARG A 4 0.27 6.37 22.37
C ARG A 4 -0.80 7.17 21.62
N LEU A 5 -1.04 8.41 22.04
CA LEU A 5 -1.98 9.31 21.36
C LEU A 5 -1.48 9.70 19.97
N VAL A 6 -0.19 9.96 19.81
CA VAL A 6 0.43 10.23 18.50
C VAL A 6 0.29 9.02 17.56
N LEU A 7 0.55 7.80 18.07
CA LEU A 7 0.38 6.58 17.28
C LEU A 7 -1.08 6.38 16.84
N LEU A 8 -2.05 6.59 17.74
CA LEU A 8 -3.47 6.49 17.43
C LEU A 8 -3.91 7.52 16.38
N ALA A 9 -3.45 8.77 16.51
CA ALA A 9 -3.74 9.81 15.53
C ALA A 9 -3.15 9.48 14.16
N LEU A 10 -1.94 8.90 14.11
CA LEU A 10 -1.30 8.46 12.87
C LEU A 10 -2.11 7.34 12.19
N ILE A 11 -2.54 6.33 12.96
CA ILE A 11 -3.35 5.22 12.45
C ILE A 11 -4.69 5.74 11.93
N ALA A 12 -5.38 6.59 12.68
CA ALA A 12 -6.64 7.19 12.26
C ALA A 12 -6.49 7.97 10.95
N THR A 13 -5.42 8.78 10.84
CA THR A 13 -5.12 9.53 9.62
C THR A 13 -4.87 8.59 8.44
N ALA A 14 -4.08 7.53 8.62
CA ALA A 14 -3.80 6.55 7.58
C ALA A 14 -5.08 5.85 7.09
N ILE A 15 -5.96 5.45 8.01
CA ILE A 15 -7.26 4.87 7.69
C ILE A 15 -8.13 5.87 6.90
N THR A 16 -8.24 7.12 7.38
CA THR A 16 -9.02 8.15 6.70
C THR A 16 -8.52 8.39 5.28
N LEU A 17 -7.21 8.51 5.07
CA LEU A 17 -6.64 8.69 3.72
C LEU A 17 -6.89 7.46 2.84
N PHE A 18 -6.76 6.25 3.38
CA PHE A 18 -7.01 5.02 2.63
C PHE A 18 -8.42 4.97 2.03
N PHE A 19 -9.44 5.29 2.83
CA PHE A 19 -10.83 5.30 2.38
C PHE A 19 -11.17 6.55 1.55
N ALA A 20 -10.64 7.73 1.90
CA ALA A 20 -10.92 8.97 1.18
C ALA A 20 -10.38 8.96 -0.26
N PHE A 21 -9.26 8.25 -0.51
CA PHE A 21 -8.66 8.10 -1.83
C PHE A 21 -9.06 6.80 -2.56
N ASP A 22 -9.95 5.99 -1.97
CA ASP A 22 -10.37 4.70 -2.54
C ASP A 22 -9.17 3.80 -2.90
N LEU A 23 -8.16 3.76 -2.02
CA LEU A 23 -6.92 3.01 -2.29
C LEU A 23 -7.14 1.50 -2.43
N GLY A 24 -8.26 1.00 -1.89
CA GLY A 24 -8.71 -0.39 -2.04
C GLY A 24 -8.85 -0.83 -3.49
N ARG A 25 -9.23 0.06 -4.40
CA ARG A 25 -9.34 -0.24 -5.83
C ARG A 25 -8.00 -0.66 -6.44
N TYR A 26 -6.90 -0.01 -6.05
CA TYR A 26 -5.58 -0.23 -6.64
C TYR A 26 -4.93 -1.53 -6.16
N VAL A 27 -5.29 -1.99 -4.95
CA VAL A 27 -4.85 -3.28 -4.41
C VAL A 27 -5.79 -4.42 -4.77
N SER A 28 -6.86 -4.15 -5.52
CA SER A 28 -7.80 -5.19 -5.96
C SER A 28 -7.16 -6.09 -7.01
N LEU A 29 -7.48 -7.38 -6.94
CA LEU A 29 -6.97 -8.37 -7.89
C LEU A 29 -7.27 -8.01 -9.37
N PRO A 30 -8.47 -7.52 -9.75
CA PRO A 30 -8.75 -7.12 -11.13
C PRO A 30 -7.84 -5.97 -11.61
N TYR A 31 -7.61 -4.95 -10.78
CA TYR A 31 -6.76 -3.82 -11.13
C TYR A 31 -5.29 -4.25 -11.27
N LEU A 32 -4.80 -5.11 -10.37
CA LEU A 32 -3.45 -5.65 -10.45
C LEU A 32 -3.25 -6.52 -11.70
N GLN A 33 -4.28 -7.26 -12.13
CA GLN A 33 -4.23 -8.01 -13.39
C GLN A 33 -4.17 -7.09 -14.61
N GLU A 34 -4.97 -6.02 -14.62
CA GLU A 34 -4.94 -5.00 -15.67
C GLU A 34 -3.55 -4.35 -15.78
N GLN A 35 -2.93 -4.03 -14.64
CA GLN A 35 -1.61 -3.39 -14.57
C GLN A 35 -0.43 -4.36 -14.64
N ARG A 36 -0.67 -5.67 -14.80
CA ARG A 36 0.38 -6.70 -14.73
C ARG A 36 1.51 -6.45 -15.72
N GLY A 37 1.20 -6.01 -16.93
CA GLY A 37 2.21 -5.66 -17.95
C GLY A 37 3.11 -4.52 -17.50
N ALA A 38 2.54 -3.42 -17.02
CA ALA A 38 3.27 -2.25 -16.53
C ALA A 38 4.13 -2.57 -15.28
N LEU A 39 3.62 -3.43 -14.39
CA LEU A 39 4.38 -3.87 -13.22
C LEU A 39 5.59 -4.74 -13.59
N ILE A 40 5.45 -5.59 -14.62
CA ILE A 40 6.57 -6.37 -15.17
C ILE A 40 7.61 -5.43 -15.79
N GLU A 41 7.17 -4.46 -16.60
CA GLU A 41 8.07 -3.48 -17.22
C GLU A 41 8.80 -2.63 -16.17
N LEU A 42 8.10 -2.17 -15.12
CA LEU A 42 8.71 -1.45 -13.99
C LEU A 42 9.79 -2.27 -13.30
N ARG A 43 9.51 -3.56 -13.04
CA ARG A 43 10.47 -4.48 -12.42
C ARG A 43 11.68 -4.69 -13.32
N ASP A 44 11.47 -4.88 -14.61
CA ASP A 44 12.54 -5.16 -15.56
C ASP A 44 13.42 -3.91 -15.78
N ALA A 45 12.82 -2.72 -15.79
CA ALA A 45 13.53 -1.46 -15.87
C ALA A 45 14.27 -1.10 -14.57
N ASN A 46 13.65 -1.33 -13.40
CA ASN A 46 14.19 -0.94 -12.09
C ASN A 46 13.88 -1.98 -10.99
N PRO A 47 14.64 -3.09 -10.91
CA PRO A 47 14.36 -4.19 -9.98
C PRO A 47 14.38 -3.78 -8.51
N TRP A 48 15.30 -2.88 -8.13
CA TRP A 48 15.41 -2.37 -6.76
C TRP A 48 14.20 -1.54 -6.35
N LEU A 49 13.73 -0.67 -7.25
CA LEU A 49 12.57 0.16 -6.99
C LEU A 49 11.32 -0.71 -6.86
N ALA A 50 11.14 -1.69 -7.74
CA ALA A 50 10.03 -2.64 -7.67
C ALA A 50 10.07 -3.46 -6.37
N THR A 51 11.24 -3.93 -5.95
CA THR A 51 11.41 -4.71 -4.72
C THR A 51 11.10 -3.91 -3.47
N LEU A 52 11.70 -2.72 -3.34
CA LEU A 52 11.48 -1.85 -2.19
C LEU A 52 10.04 -1.34 -2.16
N GLY A 53 9.50 -0.94 -3.32
CA GLY A 53 8.11 -0.51 -3.45
C GLY A 53 7.14 -1.60 -3.01
N PHE A 54 7.30 -2.83 -3.52
CA PHE A 54 6.48 -3.97 -3.11
C PHE A 54 6.59 -4.23 -1.61
N PHE A 55 7.81 -4.28 -1.06
CA PHE A 55 8.04 -4.53 0.36
C PHE A 55 7.37 -3.48 1.24
N THR A 56 7.53 -2.18 0.92
CA THR A 56 6.88 -1.10 1.67
C THR A 56 5.36 -1.21 1.61
N ILE A 57 4.78 -1.42 0.42
CA ILE A 57 3.33 -1.57 0.26
C ILE A 57 2.83 -2.78 1.07
N TYR A 58 3.52 -3.91 1.01
CA TYR A 58 3.16 -5.11 1.76
C TYR A 58 3.19 -4.89 3.27
N VAL A 59 4.23 -4.25 3.81
CA VAL A 59 4.32 -3.93 5.24
C VAL A 59 3.20 -3.00 5.66
N LEU A 60 2.89 -1.97 4.86
CA LEU A 60 1.79 -1.06 5.14
C LEU A 60 0.43 -1.77 5.11
N ALA A 61 0.20 -2.61 4.10
CA ALA A 61 -1.02 -3.41 3.99
C ALA A 61 -1.20 -4.36 5.18
N THR A 62 -0.11 -5.00 5.62
CA THR A 62 -0.11 -5.89 6.78
C THR A 62 -0.33 -5.12 8.08
N ALA A 63 0.32 -3.97 8.25
CA ALA A 63 0.19 -3.13 9.44
C ALA A 63 -1.22 -2.53 9.59
N LEU A 64 -1.88 -2.26 8.45
CA LEU A 64 -3.27 -1.81 8.39
C LEU A 64 -4.28 -2.96 8.35
N SER A 65 -3.80 -4.22 8.35
CA SER A 65 -4.61 -5.43 8.22
C SER A 65 -5.57 -5.38 7.04
N LEU A 66 -5.12 -4.85 5.90
CA LEU A 66 -5.92 -4.77 4.68
C LEU A 66 -6.25 -6.20 4.20
N PRO A 67 -7.52 -6.48 3.86
CA PRO A 67 -7.88 -7.74 3.23
C PRO A 67 -7.25 -7.82 1.84
N GLY A 68 -6.60 -8.95 1.56
CA GLY A 68 -6.01 -9.26 0.25
C GLY A 68 -7.02 -9.82 -0.72
#